data_AF-A0ABD1WHK6-F1
#
_entry.id   AF-A0ABD1WHK6-F1
#
_cell.length_a   1.000
_cell.length_b   1.000
_cell.length_c   1.000
_cell.angle_alpha   90.00
_cell.angle_beta   90.00
_cell.angle_gamma   90.00
#
_symmetry.space_group_name_H-M   'P 1'
#
loop_
_entity.id
_entity.type
_entity.pdbx_description
1 polymer ?
#
loop_
_entity_poly.entity_id
_entity_poly.type
_entity_poly.pdbx_seq_one_letter_code
_entity_poly.pdbx_strand_id
1 'polypeptide(L)'
;MSKRNWVAENYYSKDFEWDELRQEVENDPSLQYHLLPYTKVDSENQDRLQDSEAWDKFHALHSTGKFFKERRYLLKEFPELASCKDYYKILEVGCGNGSTALPILREKESTILYACDCSTEALERAKEIINADNSISTKHRFHPFQCDFSTLGFPMWLACNTCRGSFLEKRYLGFPAENNCKIAINSPSCSEESECCIGGVDFITLPGGLLLFRDYGLYDMTMLRFEPEQRVGYREYLRSDGTRSYFFCLNSVRNLTSAAGLH
;
A
#
# COMPACT_ATOMS: atom_id res chain seq x y z
N MET A 1 -42.98 0.06 7.96
CA MET A 1 -42.41 -0.67 6.81
C MET A 1 -41.89 0.34 5.78
N SER A 2 -40.58 0.51 5.69
CA SER A 2 -39.85 0.59 4.41
C SER A 2 -38.36 0.64 4.74
N LYS A 3 -37.67 -0.45 4.40
CA LYS A 3 -36.22 -0.61 4.53
C LYS A 3 -35.58 0.34 3.51
N ARG A 4 -34.74 1.28 3.95
CA ARG A 4 -33.80 1.94 3.05
C ARG A 4 -32.60 1.02 2.89
N ASN A 5 -32.44 0.51 1.67
CA ASN A 5 -31.24 -0.18 1.21
C ASN A 5 -30.06 0.78 1.32
N TRP A 6 -29.03 0.38 2.06
CA TRP A 6 -27.72 1.03 2.02
C TRP A 6 -26.92 0.35 0.93
N VAL A 7 -26.89 0.95 -0.26
CA VAL A 7 -25.89 0.65 -1.28
C VAL A 7 -24.69 1.55 -0.95
N ALA A 8 -23.57 0.94 -0.56
CA ALA A 8 -22.34 1.66 -0.26
C ALA A 8 -21.65 2.05 -1.58
N GLU A 9 -22.03 3.19 -2.15
CA GLU A 9 -21.45 3.72 -3.40
C GLU A 9 -20.55 4.96 -3.20
N ASN A 10 -20.41 5.48 -1.97
CA ASN A 10 -19.83 6.81 -1.78
C ASN A 10 -18.44 6.81 -1.11
N TYR A 11 -17.45 7.21 -1.90
CA TYR A 11 -16.13 7.66 -1.46
C TYR A 11 -16.28 8.85 -0.49
N TYR A 12 -15.59 8.81 0.65
CA TYR A 12 -15.53 9.94 1.58
C TYR A 12 -14.38 10.89 1.18
N SER A 13 -14.55 11.62 0.07
CA SER A 13 -13.88 12.91 -0.12
C SER A 13 -14.90 13.89 -0.71
N LYS A 14 -15.70 14.51 0.16
CA LYS A 14 -16.67 15.56 -0.21
C LYS A 14 -16.13 16.97 0.07
N ASP A 15 -14.81 17.13 0.08
CA ASP A 15 -14.21 18.43 0.37
C ASP A 15 -14.35 19.39 -0.82
N PHE A 16 -14.52 18.86 -2.03
CA PHE A 16 -14.71 19.60 -3.29
C PHE A 16 -15.31 18.69 -4.37
N GLU A 17 -15.90 19.30 -5.41
CA GLU A 17 -16.42 18.58 -6.57
C GLU A 17 -15.28 18.21 -7.52
N TRP A 18 -15.11 16.90 -7.77
CA TRP A 18 -13.97 16.39 -8.53
C TRP A 18 -13.90 16.92 -9.97
N ASP A 19 -15.06 17.01 -10.63
CA ASP A 19 -15.13 17.45 -12.01
C ASP A 19 -14.81 18.94 -12.16
N GLU A 20 -15.09 19.74 -11.13
CA GLU A 20 -14.69 21.16 -11.08
C GLU A 20 -13.17 21.27 -10.95
N LEU A 21 -12.55 20.61 -9.96
CA LEU A 21 -11.09 20.62 -9.79
C LEU A 21 -10.39 20.13 -11.05
N ARG A 22 -10.90 19.04 -11.65
CA ARG A 22 -10.34 18.51 -12.89
C ARG A 22 -10.36 19.56 -14.01
N GLN A 23 -11.49 20.24 -14.20
CA GLN A 23 -11.60 21.27 -15.24
C GLN A 23 -10.67 22.44 -14.96
N GLU A 24 -10.54 22.88 -13.70
CA GLU A 24 -9.61 23.94 -13.32
C GLU A 24 -8.17 23.57 -13.67
N VAL A 25 -7.73 22.36 -13.30
CA VAL A 25 -6.36 21.90 -13.56
C VAL A 25 -6.11 21.65 -15.05
N GLU A 26 -7.04 21.02 -15.76
CA GLU A 26 -6.87 20.72 -17.20
C GLU A 26 -6.90 21.98 -18.08
N ASN A 27 -7.56 23.05 -17.62
CA ASN A 27 -7.63 24.33 -18.34
C ASN A 27 -6.49 25.30 -17.97
N ASP A 28 -5.69 25.01 -16.95
CA ASP A 28 -4.55 25.85 -16.55
C ASP A 28 -3.31 25.54 -17.41
N PRO A 29 -2.86 26.48 -18.27
CA PRO A 29 -1.68 26.26 -19.11
C PRO A 29 -0.39 26.03 -18.32
N SER A 30 -0.28 26.56 -17.10
CA SER A 30 0.90 26.38 -16.24
C SER A 30 1.02 24.95 -15.70
N LEU A 31 -0.10 24.21 -15.63
CA LEU A 31 -0.15 22.84 -15.13
C LEU A 31 -0.14 21.79 -16.26
N GLN A 32 -0.23 22.22 -17.52
CA GLN A 32 -0.37 21.33 -18.68
C GLN A 32 0.74 20.28 -18.76
N TYR A 33 1.97 20.63 -18.36
CA TYR A 33 3.11 19.72 -18.40
C TYR A 33 2.93 18.49 -17.49
N HIS A 34 2.10 18.55 -16.44
CA HIS A 34 1.77 17.39 -15.61
C HIS A 34 0.98 16.31 -16.37
N LEU A 35 0.25 16.71 -17.40
CA LEU A 35 -0.75 15.90 -18.10
C LEU A 35 -0.22 15.30 -19.41
N LEU A 36 0.83 15.90 -19.98
CA LEU A 36 1.44 15.44 -21.22
C LEU A 36 2.09 14.06 -21.04
N PRO A 37 2.16 13.22 -22.09
CA PRO A 37 3.00 12.02 -22.06
C PRO A 37 4.43 12.35 -21.64
N TYR A 38 5.07 11.43 -20.91
CA TYR A 38 6.47 11.59 -20.52
C TYR A 38 7.35 10.88 -21.55
N THR A 39 8.19 11.64 -22.26
CA THR A 39 9.29 11.08 -23.04
C THR A 39 10.48 10.89 -22.13
N LYS A 40 10.91 9.64 -21.98
CA LYS A 40 12.10 9.30 -21.19
C LYS A 40 13.30 10.04 -21.78
N VAL A 41 13.83 11.00 -21.04
CA VAL A 41 15.15 11.56 -21.35
C VAL A 41 16.14 10.42 -21.10
N ASP A 42 17.10 10.23 -22.01
CA ASP A 42 18.17 9.23 -21.89
C ASP A 42 19.09 9.58 -20.69
N SER A 43 18.57 9.43 -19.48
CA SER A 43 19.33 9.37 -18.25
C SER A 43 19.32 7.92 -17.79
N GLU A 44 20.53 7.40 -17.64
CA GLU A 44 20.91 6.03 -17.30
C GLU A 44 20.00 5.38 -16.24
N ASN A 45 19.88 4.05 -16.32
CA ASN A 45 19.19 3.17 -15.37
C ASN A 45 19.30 3.68 -13.92
N GLN A 46 18.31 4.45 -13.46
CA GLN A 46 18.15 4.73 -12.04
C GLN A 46 17.72 3.43 -11.38
N ASP A 47 18.64 2.87 -10.61
CA ASP A 47 18.49 1.58 -9.97
C ASP A 47 17.41 1.68 -8.87
N ARG A 48 16.43 0.77 -8.88
CA ARG A 48 15.34 0.73 -7.87
C ARG A 48 15.89 0.52 -6.45
N LEU A 49 17.09 -0.04 -6.33
CA LEU A 49 17.81 -0.11 -5.05
C LEU A 49 18.07 1.26 -4.43
N GLN A 50 18.21 2.32 -5.24
CA GLN A 50 18.38 3.69 -4.73
C GLN A 50 17.12 4.23 -4.07
N ASP A 51 15.93 3.75 -4.43
CA ASP A 51 14.68 4.24 -3.86
C ASP A 51 14.54 3.78 -2.40
N SER A 52 14.93 2.54 -2.07
CA SER A 52 14.93 2.05 -0.68
C SER A 52 15.91 2.84 0.20
N GLU A 53 17.11 3.14 -0.33
CA GLU A 53 18.09 3.96 0.40
C GLU A 53 17.61 5.40 0.63
N ALA A 54 16.88 5.96 -0.33
CA ALA A 54 16.29 7.30 -0.18
C ALA A 54 15.25 7.31 0.94
N TRP A 55 14.40 6.27 1.03
CA TRP A 55 13.45 6.12 2.12
C TRP A 55 14.11 5.92 3.49
N ASP A 56 15.19 5.14 3.58
CA ASP A 56 15.98 5.01 4.80
C ASP A 56 16.54 6.36 5.27
N LYS A 57 17.16 7.12 4.36
CA LYS A 57 17.67 8.47 4.66
C LYS A 57 16.56 9.40 5.13
N PHE A 58 15.41 9.38 4.44
CA PHE A 58 14.25 10.17 4.82
C PHE A 58 13.78 9.85 6.25
N HIS A 59 13.63 8.57 6.59
CA HIS A 59 13.18 8.16 7.93
C HIS A 59 14.22 8.41 9.03
N ALA A 60 15.51 8.30 8.72
CA ALA A 60 16.59 8.66 9.64
C ALA A 60 16.55 10.16 9.99
N LEU A 61 16.39 11.02 8.99
CA LEU A 61 16.30 12.48 9.15
C LEU A 61 15.04 12.91 9.91
N HIS A 62 13.93 12.18 9.74
CA HIS A 62 12.64 12.45 10.39
C HIS A 62 12.38 11.53 11.59
N SER A 63 13.45 11.12 12.28
CA SER A 63 13.39 10.23 13.45
C SER A 63 12.58 10.76 14.63
N THR A 64 12.44 12.09 14.75
CA THR A 64 11.70 12.68 15.87
C THR A 64 10.19 12.51 15.70
N GLY A 65 9.51 11.95 16.70
CA GLY A 65 8.06 11.69 16.70
C GLY A 65 7.14 12.91 16.57
N LYS A 66 7.70 14.12 16.38
CA LYS A 66 6.93 15.33 16.06
C LYS A 66 6.47 15.37 14.60
N PHE A 67 7.20 14.70 13.71
CA PHE A 67 6.90 14.73 12.27
C PHE A 67 5.70 13.84 11.91
N PHE A 68 5.63 12.65 12.50
CA PHE A 68 4.59 11.67 12.19
C PHE A 68 3.55 11.58 13.29
N LYS A 69 2.36 12.13 13.03
CA LYS A 69 1.23 12.06 13.95
C LYS A 69 0.46 10.76 13.75
N GLU A 70 -0.09 10.22 14.84
CA GLU A 70 -1.00 9.08 14.83
C GLU A 70 -2.20 9.34 13.88
N ARG A 71 -2.43 8.45 12.92
CA ARG A 71 -3.47 8.61 11.87
C ARG A 71 -4.83 8.10 12.35
N ARG A 72 -5.37 8.73 13.39
CA ARG A 72 -6.68 8.35 13.99
C ARG A 72 -7.87 8.45 13.05
N TYR A 73 -7.74 9.19 11.94
CA TYR A 73 -8.79 9.28 10.93
C TYR A 73 -8.95 8.00 10.10
N LEU A 74 -7.97 7.08 10.15
CA LEU A 74 -7.97 5.86 9.32
C LEU A 74 -9.26 5.05 9.48
N LEU A 75 -9.77 4.93 10.70
CA LEU A 75 -11.00 4.18 11.00
C LEU A 75 -12.27 4.88 10.52
N LYS A 76 -12.23 6.20 10.31
CA LYS A 76 -13.34 6.94 9.69
C LYS A 76 -13.35 6.77 8.18
N GLU A 77 -12.17 6.74 7.58
CA GLU A 77 -12.00 6.54 6.16
C GLU A 77 -12.29 5.10 5.74
N PHE A 78 -11.82 4.14 6.55
CA PHE A 78 -12.00 2.71 6.34
C PHE A 78 -12.80 2.10 7.50
N PRO A 79 -14.12 2.36 7.58
CA PRO A 79 -14.98 1.77 8.59
C PRO A 79 -15.00 0.23 8.54
N GLU A 80 -14.59 -0.36 7.41
CA GLU A 80 -14.43 -1.81 7.22
C GLU A 80 -13.51 -2.41 8.29
N LEU A 81 -12.45 -1.69 8.70
CA LEU A 81 -11.52 -2.09 9.76
C LEU A 81 -12.25 -2.31 11.10
N ALA A 82 -13.24 -1.47 11.40
CA ALA A 82 -14.06 -1.56 12.61
C ALA A 82 -15.22 -2.56 12.46
N SER A 83 -15.78 -2.74 11.26
CA SER A 83 -17.03 -3.50 11.05
C SER A 83 -16.89 -5.03 11.00
N CYS A 84 -15.70 -5.56 10.72
CA CYS A 84 -15.53 -7.01 10.55
C CYS A 84 -15.72 -7.80 11.87
N LYS A 85 -16.47 -8.91 11.84
CA LYS A 85 -16.94 -9.59 13.07
C LYS A 85 -15.94 -10.58 13.68
N ASP A 86 -14.92 -11.01 12.94
CA ASP A 86 -14.02 -12.11 13.33
C ASP A 86 -12.54 -11.68 13.50
N TYR A 87 -11.74 -12.62 14.02
CA TYR A 87 -10.28 -12.50 14.15
C TYR A 87 -9.64 -12.11 12.81
N TYR A 88 -8.79 -11.08 12.83
CA TYR A 88 -8.35 -10.43 11.61
C TYR A 88 -6.83 -10.33 11.51
N LYS A 89 -6.26 -10.80 10.40
CA LYS A 89 -4.85 -10.68 10.05
C LYS A 89 -4.68 -9.57 9.02
N ILE A 90 -4.31 -8.38 9.43
CA ILE A 90 -4.08 -7.27 8.51
C ILE A 90 -2.65 -7.34 8.02
N LEU A 91 -2.44 -7.21 6.71
CA LEU A 91 -1.12 -6.88 6.15
C LEU A 91 -1.14 -5.40 5.77
N GLU A 92 -0.29 -4.58 6.38
CA GLU A 92 -0.03 -3.20 5.95
C GLU A 92 1.26 -3.15 5.12
N VAL A 93 1.18 -2.68 3.87
CA VAL A 93 2.33 -2.50 2.99
C VAL A 93 2.69 -1.02 2.91
N GLY A 94 3.95 -0.68 3.15
CA GLY A 94 4.39 0.71 3.30
C GLY A 94 3.94 1.30 4.63
N CYS A 95 4.17 0.57 5.74
CA CYS A 95 3.71 1.01 7.06
C CYS A 95 4.43 2.26 7.58
N GLY A 96 5.57 2.64 6.97
CA GLY A 96 6.40 3.74 7.40
C GLY A 96 6.79 3.58 8.87
N ASN A 97 6.70 4.68 9.62
CA ASN A 97 6.93 4.71 11.06
C ASN A 97 5.80 4.07 11.90
N GLY A 98 4.78 3.44 11.31
CA GLY A 98 3.69 2.79 12.07
C GLY A 98 2.63 3.75 12.64
N SER A 99 2.49 4.97 12.11
CA SER A 99 1.47 5.95 12.53
C SER A 99 0.00 5.46 12.51
N THR A 100 -0.28 4.42 11.74
CA THR A 100 -1.57 3.73 11.55
C THR A 100 -1.69 2.47 12.40
N ALA A 101 -0.57 1.87 12.80
CA ALA A 101 -0.54 0.59 13.50
C ALA A 101 -1.26 0.65 14.85
N LEU A 102 -1.06 1.71 15.64
CA LEU A 102 -1.76 1.88 16.92
C LEU A 102 -3.28 2.02 16.76
N PRO A 103 -3.81 2.91 15.91
CA PRO A 103 -5.25 2.96 15.61
C PRO A 103 -5.83 1.58 15.23
N ILE A 104 -5.14 0.84 14.35
CA ILE A 104 -5.58 -0.49 13.90
C ILE A 104 -5.61 -1.48 15.07
N LEU A 105 -4.54 -1.55 15.87
CA LEU A 105 -4.39 -2.52 16.96
C LEU A 105 -5.27 -2.21 18.18
N ARG A 106 -5.65 -0.94 18.37
CA ARG A 106 -6.54 -0.49 19.45
C ARG A 106 -8.02 -0.71 19.11
N GLU A 107 -8.38 -0.72 17.83
CA GLU A 107 -9.76 -0.92 17.41
C GLU A 107 -10.29 -2.30 17.84
N LYS A 108 -9.47 -3.35 17.69
CA LYS A 108 -9.83 -4.72 18.09
C LYS A 108 -8.65 -5.48 18.68
N GLU A 109 -8.87 -6.08 19.84
CA GLU A 109 -7.87 -6.90 20.53
C GLU A 109 -7.54 -8.22 19.79
N SER A 110 -8.44 -8.70 18.93
CA SER A 110 -8.23 -9.89 18.11
C SER A 110 -7.44 -9.62 16.83
N THR A 111 -7.14 -8.37 16.50
CA THR A 111 -6.39 -8.02 15.29
C THR A 111 -4.92 -8.37 15.44
N ILE A 112 -4.39 -9.14 14.49
CA ILE A 112 -2.97 -9.31 14.23
C ILE A 112 -2.58 -8.44 13.05
N LEU A 113 -1.57 -7.60 13.22
CA LEU A 113 -1.07 -6.69 12.19
C LEU A 113 0.33 -7.13 11.76
N TYR A 114 0.43 -7.64 10.54
CA TYR A 114 1.67 -7.73 9.79
C TYR A 114 1.90 -6.39 9.11
N ALA A 115 3.07 -5.79 9.29
CA ALA A 115 3.37 -4.48 8.73
C ALA A 115 4.74 -4.52 8.06
N CYS A 116 4.87 -3.99 6.86
CA CYS A 116 6.15 -3.97 6.18
C CYS A 116 6.47 -2.64 5.53
N ASP A 117 7.76 -2.41 5.42
CA ASP A 117 8.35 -1.28 4.72
C ASP A 117 9.67 -1.73 4.08
N CYS A 118 10.09 -1.04 3.02
CA CYS A 118 11.42 -1.25 2.45
C CYS A 118 12.51 -0.67 3.38
N SER A 119 12.17 0.39 4.11
CA SER A 119 13.07 1.09 5.01
C SER A 119 13.21 0.39 6.37
N THR A 120 14.44 0.07 6.74
CA THR A 120 14.74 -0.44 8.09
C THR A 120 14.56 0.63 9.16
N GLU A 121 14.91 1.88 8.86
CA GLU A 121 14.72 3.03 9.74
C GLU A 121 13.23 3.27 10.04
N ALA A 122 12.36 3.13 9.03
CA ALA A 122 10.92 3.23 9.21
C ALA A 122 10.40 2.17 10.21
N LEU A 123 10.83 0.92 10.05
CA LEU A 123 10.41 -0.20 10.89
C LEU A 123 10.92 -0.08 12.34
N GLU A 124 12.14 0.42 12.55
CA GLU A 124 12.63 0.69 13.91
C GLU A 124 11.76 1.75 14.61
N ARG A 125 11.38 2.83 13.91
CA ARG A 125 10.46 3.84 14.47
C ARG A 125 9.07 3.26 14.74
N ALA A 126 8.57 2.38 13.86
CA ALA A 126 7.31 1.69 14.09
C ALA A 126 7.35 0.83 15.36
N LYS A 127 8.44 0.07 15.56
CA LYS A 127 8.65 -0.71 16.79
C LYS A 127 8.73 0.19 18.02
N GLU A 128 9.42 1.32 17.95
CA GLU A 128 9.51 2.28 19.05
C GLU A 128 8.13 2.83 19.44
N ILE A 129 7.31 3.23 18.47
CA ILE A 129 5.94 3.72 18.70
C ILE A 129 5.08 2.67 19.38
N ILE A 130 5.12 1.42 18.90
CA ILE A 130 4.36 0.32 19.52
C ILE A 130 4.92 -0.04 20.90
N ASN A 131 6.23 0.03 21.09
CA ASN A 131 6.86 -0.27 22.38
C ASN A 131 6.58 0.78 23.45
N ALA A 132 6.42 2.04 23.05
CA ALA A 132 6.03 3.14 23.92
C ALA A 132 4.56 3.07 24.37
N ASP A 133 3.72 2.28 23.69
CA ASP A 133 2.36 2.00 24.13
C ASP A 133 2.37 1.08 25.36
N ASN A 134 1.59 1.43 26.38
CA ASN A 134 1.56 0.70 27.65
C ASN A 134 0.84 -0.66 27.57
N SER A 135 0.26 -1.01 26.42
CA SER A 135 -0.44 -2.28 26.24
C SER A 135 0.52 -3.39 25.83
N ILE A 136 0.73 -4.38 26.70
CA ILE A 136 1.50 -5.59 26.35
C ILE A 136 0.81 -6.34 25.18
N SER A 137 -0.52 -6.26 25.09
CA SER A 137 -1.31 -6.89 24.03
C SER A 137 -0.98 -6.35 22.64
N THR A 138 -0.70 -5.05 22.47
CA THR A 138 -0.40 -4.47 21.15
C THR A 138 0.95 -4.98 20.61
N LYS A 139 1.94 -5.17 21.49
CA LYS A 139 3.27 -5.68 21.13
C LYS A 139 3.23 -7.09 20.57
N HIS A 140 2.44 -7.97 21.17
CA HIS A 140 2.33 -9.37 20.72
C HIS A 140 1.58 -9.54 19.39
N ARG A 141 0.82 -8.52 18.98
CA ARG A 141 -0.03 -8.53 17.78
C ARG A 141 0.58 -7.75 16.61
N PHE A 142 1.69 -7.05 16.83
CA PHE A 142 2.40 -6.30 15.81
C PHE A 142 3.61 -7.09 15.29
N HIS A 143 3.60 -7.38 13.99
CA HIS A 143 4.64 -8.17 13.32
C HIS A 143 5.27 -7.36 12.18
N PRO A 144 6.21 -6.46 12.49
CA PRO A 144 6.94 -5.70 11.49
C PRO A 144 7.95 -6.58 10.75
N PHE A 145 8.07 -6.42 9.44
CA PHE A 145 9.09 -7.09 8.63
C PHE A 145 9.58 -6.21 7.48
N GLN A 146 10.86 -6.33 7.12
CA GLN A 146 11.39 -5.61 5.97
C GLN A 146 10.97 -6.32 4.68
N CYS A 147 10.38 -5.56 3.75
CA CYS A 147 10.05 -6.07 2.43
C CYS A 147 9.90 -4.91 1.45
N ASP A 148 10.68 -4.95 0.37
CA ASP A 148 10.40 -4.19 -0.83
C ASP A 148 9.61 -5.07 -1.79
N PHE A 149 8.29 -4.85 -1.79
CA PHE A 149 7.35 -5.59 -2.64
C PHE A 149 7.64 -5.39 -4.14
N SER A 150 8.18 -4.24 -4.53
CA SER A 150 8.47 -3.93 -5.94
C SER A 150 9.62 -4.77 -6.53
N THR A 151 10.47 -5.33 -5.67
CA THR A 151 11.63 -6.15 -6.07
C THR A 151 11.49 -7.60 -5.64
N LEU A 152 10.93 -7.87 -4.46
CA LEU A 152 10.80 -9.22 -3.90
C LEU A 152 9.46 -9.89 -4.23
N GLY A 153 8.43 -9.09 -4.52
CA GLY A 153 7.05 -9.55 -4.65
C GLY A 153 6.47 -10.07 -3.33
N PHE A 154 5.31 -10.73 -3.42
CA PHE A 154 4.58 -11.22 -2.24
C PHE A 154 5.36 -12.29 -1.45
N PRO A 155 5.62 -12.10 -0.14
CA PRO A 155 6.34 -13.07 0.67
C PRO A 155 5.54 -14.38 0.85
N MET A 156 6.06 -15.48 0.32
CA MET A 156 5.37 -16.78 0.33
C MET A 156 5.05 -17.34 1.73
N TRP A 157 5.78 -16.91 2.77
CA TRP A 157 5.50 -17.32 4.14
C TRP A 157 4.21 -16.71 4.70
N LEU A 158 3.75 -15.57 4.15
CA LEU A 158 2.46 -14.96 4.46
C LEU A 158 1.29 -15.67 3.77
N ALA A 159 1.56 -16.40 2.67
CA ALA A 159 0.52 -17.15 1.97
C ALA A 159 0.08 -18.38 2.79
N CYS A 160 -1.23 -18.62 2.83
CA CYS A 160 -1.76 -19.85 3.41
C CYS A 160 -1.37 -21.07 2.57
N ASN A 161 -1.40 -22.26 3.18
CA ASN A 161 -0.95 -23.50 2.53
C ASN A 161 -1.69 -23.78 1.21
N THR A 162 -2.98 -23.48 1.12
CA THR A 162 -3.79 -23.63 -0.08
C THR A 162 -3.33 -22.70 -1.20
N CYS A 163 -3.16 -21.40 -0.90
CA CYS A 163 -2.83 -20.42 -1.93
C CYS A 163 -1.35 -20.54 -2.38
N ARG A 164 -0.43 -21.11 -1.56
CA ARG A 164 0.98 -21.39 -1.94
C ARG A 164 1.11 -22.19 -3.23
N GLY A 165 0.22 -23.16 -3.48
CA GLY A 165 0.21 -23.96 -4.72
C GLY A 165 -0.05 -23.10 -5.96
N SER A 166 -1.04 -22.20 -5.88
CA SER A 166 -1.42 -21.32 -7.00
C SER A 166 -0.37 -20.28 -7.37
N PHE A 167 0.38 -19.77 -6.38
CA PHE A 167 1.47 -18.81 -6.61
C PHE A 167 2.65 -19.43 -7.36
N LEU A 168 2.97 -20.70 -7.07
CA LEU A 168 4.04 -21.41 -7.74
C LEU A 168 3.70 -21.62 -9.23
N GLU A 169 2.44 -21.96 -9.54
CA GLU A 169 1.99 -22.20 -10.92
C GLU A 169 1.99 -20.92 -11.78
N LYS A 170 1.57 -19.77 -11.24
CA LYS A 170 1.61 -18.47 -11.95
C LYS A 170 3.04 -17.99 -12.23
N ARG A 171 4.01 -18.30 -11.36
CA ARG A 171 5.42 -17.88 -11.54
C ARG A 171 6.09 -18.58 -12.74
N TYR A 172 5.61 -19.76 -13.14
CA TYR A 172 6.09 -20.48 -14.33
C TYR A 172 5.58 -19.89 -15.66
N LEU A 173 4.55 -19.04 -15.65
CA LEU A 173 3.89 -18.56 -16.86
C LEU A 173 4.28 -17.14 -17.31
N GLY A 174 5.26 -16.45 -16.70
CA GLY A 174 5.62 -15.13 -17.24
C GLY A 174 6.64 -14.20 -16.59
N PHE A 175 7.52 -14.61 -15.67
CA PHE A 175 8.62 -13.75 -15.21
C PHE A 175 9.91 -14.55 -14.98
N PRO A 176 11.10 -14.08 -15.43
CA PRO A 176 12.34 -14.83 -15.31
C PRO A 176 12.74 -14.92 -13.84
N ALA A 177 12.60 -16.11 -13.27
CA ALA A 177 13.04 -16.43 -11.93
C ALA A 177 14.53 -16.79 -11.95
N GLU A 178 15.41 -15.79 -11.78
CA GLU A 178 16.76 -16.07 -11.28
C GLU A 178 16.73 -16.05 -9.76
N ASN A 179 16.53 -17.23 -9.17
CA ASN A 179 17.37 -17.80 -8.10
C ASN A 179 16.60 -18.89 -7.33
N ASN A 180 17.09 -20.11 -7.56
CA ASN A 180 16.79 -21.39 -6.95
C ASN A 180 16.16 -21.37 -5.55
N CYS A 181 14.90 -21.78 -5.46
CA CYS A 181 14.39 -22.43 -4.26
C CYS A 181 13.73 -23.75 -4.67
N LYS A 182 14.47 -24.86 -4.55
CA LYS A 182 13.95 -26.22 -4.74
C LYS A 182 13.21 -26.63 -3.49
N ILE A 183 11.88 -26.61 -3.51
CA ILE A 183 11.06 -27.34 -2.53
C ILE A 183 9.98 -28.09 -3.30
N ALA A 184 10.08 -29.42 -3.32
CA ALA A 184 9.09 -30.32 -3.87
C ALA A 184 8.05 -30.65 -2.80
N ILE A 185 6.76 -30.40 -3.05
CA ILE A 185 5.68 -31.03 -2.28
C ILE A 185 4.50 -31.36 -3.20
N ASN A 186 4.12 -32.64 -3.19
CA ASN A 186 2.95 -33.21 -3.85
C ASN A 186 1.64 -32.62 -3.29
N SER A 187 0.71 -32.32 -4.18
CA SER A 187 -0.66 -31.87 -3.91
C SER A 187 -1.50 -32.99 -3.27
N PRO A 188 -2.48 -32.64 -2.42
CA PRO A 188 -3.85 -33.02 -2.77
C PRO A 188 -4.88 -31.89 -2.63
N SER A 189 -5.92 -32.03 -3.45
CA SER A 189 -7.18 -31.28 -3.57
C SER A 189 -7.75 -30.66 -2.30
N CYS A 190 -8.29 -29.45 -2.40
CA CYS A 190 -9.16 -28.87 -1.37
C CYS A 190 -10.52 -28.52 -1.97
N SER A 191 -11.53 -29.28 -1.53
CA SER A 191 -12.95 -28.94 -1.57
C SER A 191 -13.36 -28.32 -0.23
N GLU A 192 -14.38 -27.47 -0.29
CA GLU A 192 -15.22 -26.90 0.78
C GLU A 192 -14.59 -25.81 1.66
N GLU A 193 -15.13 -24.60 1.47
CA GLU A 193 -15.17 -23.44 2.38
C GLU A 193 -13.87 -23.09 3.12
N SER A 194 -12.86 -22.66 2.38
CA SER A 194 -11.77 -21.87 2.95
C SER A 194 -11.58 -20.57 2.16
N GLU A 195 -11.78 -19.43 2.83
CA GLU A 195 -11.47 -18.11 2.30
C GLU A 195 -9.98 -18.05 1.92
N CYS A 196 -9.65 -18.26 0.65
CA CYS A 196 -8.28 -18.16 0.13
C CYS A 196 -7.86 -16.69 0.11
N CYS A 197 -6.60 -16.44 0.48
CA CYS A 197 -5.92 -15.17 0.25
C CYS A 197 -5.83 -14.99 -1.28
N ILE A 198 -6.62 -14.07 -1.86
CA ILE A 198 -6.49 -13.77 -3.28
C ILE A 198 -5.08 -13.26 -3.51
N GLY A 199 -4.32 -14.04 -4.28
CA GLY A 199 -2.91 -13.84 -4.48
C GLY A 199 -2.59 -12.89 -5.62
N GLY A 200 -1.80 -11.86 -5.29
CA GLY A 200 -0.83 -11.23 -6.19
C GLY A 200 -1.10 -9.78 -6.56
N VAL A 201 -0.82 -8.83 -5.66
CA VAL A 201 -0.15 -7.53 -5.93
C VAL A 201 0.33 -6.88 -4.61
N ASP A 202 1.15 -5.84 -4.74
CA ASP A 202 1.93 -5.13 -3.73
C ASP A 202 1.17 -4.30 -2.67
N PHE A 203 -0.10 -4.57 -2.31
CA PHE A 203 -0.75 -3.80 -1.23
C PHE A 203 -1.76 -4.59 -0.37
N ILE A 204 -2.03 -3.97 0.80
CA ILE A 204 -2.75 -4.39 2.01
C ILE A 204 -3.82 -5.47 1.81
N THR A 205 -3.53 -6.69 2.27
CA THR A 205 -4.52 -7.77 2.31
C THR A 205 -5.12 -7.93 3.69
N LEU A 206 -6.44 -7.99 3.69
CA LEU A 206 -7.27 -8.36 4.80
C LEU A 206 -7.82 -9.81 4.57
N PRO A 207 -7.94 -10.71 5.58
CA PRO A 207 -8.65 -11.98 5.41
C PRO A 207 -10.09 -11.71 5.02
N GLY A 208 -10.58 -12.43 4.01
CA GLY A 208 -11.83 -12.14 3.31
C GLY A 208 -11.67 -11.48 1.93
N GLY A 209 -10.44 -11.20 1.49
CA GLY A 209 -10.16 -10.76 0.11
C GLY A 209 -10.41 -9.27 -0.14
N LEU A 210 -10.42 -8.45 0.91
CA LEU A 210 -10.62 -7.00 0.81
C LEU A 210 -9.28 -6.25 0.70
N LEU A 211 -9.17 -5.39 -0.30
CA LEU A 211 -8.07 -4.44 -0.47
C LEU A 211 -8.57 -3.04 -0.11
N LEU A 212 -7.90 -2.41 0.87
CA LEU A 212 -8.09 -1.00 1.19
C LEU A 212 -6.92 -0.21 0.63
N PHE A 213 -7.19 0.78 -0.22
CA PHE A 213 -6.16 1.55 -0.92
C PHE A 213 -6.35 3.05 -0.64
N ARG A 214 -5.27 3.70 -0.18
CA ARG A 214 -5.17 5.16 -0.05
C ARG A 214 -3.79 5.60 -0.54
N ASP A 215 -3.78 6.50 -1.51
CA ASP A 215 -2.56 7.17 -1.97
C ASP A 215 -2.93 8.52 -2.58
N TYR A 216 -1.93 9.30 -2.99
CA TYR A 216 -2.12 10.54 -3.71
C TYR A 216 -2.78 10.30 -5.07
N GLY A 217 -3.82 11.10 -5.33
CA GLY A 217 -4.56 11.08 -6.58
C GLY A 217 -3.96 12.00 -7.64
N LEU A 218 -4.28 11.74 -8.90
CA LEU A 218 -4.13 12.71 -9.99
C LEU A 218 -4.79 14.04 -9.60
N TYR A 219 -4.18 15.19 -9.87
CA TYR A 219 -4.67 16.52 -9.45
C TYR A 219 -4.58 16.82 -7.94
N ASP A 220 -4.00 15.95 -7.12
CA ASP A 220 -3.71 16.29 -5.72
C ASP A 220 -2.85 17.56 -5.65
N MET A 221 -3.13 18.46 -4.70
CA MET A 221 -2.37 19.70 -4.53
C MET A 221 -0.86 19.46 -4.35
N THR A 222 -0.47 18.29 -3.83
CA THR A 222 0.92 17.85 -3.73
C THR A 222 1.53 17.61 -5.11
N MET A 223 0.75 17.06 -6.05
CA MET A 223 1.15 16.86 -7.44
C MET A 223 1.41 18.21 -8.12
N LEU A 224 0.48 19.15 -7.97
CA LEU A 224 0.47 20.44 -8.67
C LEU A 224 1.56 21.41 -8.20
N ARG A 225 2.28 21.05 -7.14
CA ARG A 225 3.40 21.84 -6.57
C ARG A 225 4.76 21.37 -7.04
N PHE A 226 4.85 20.21 -7.70
CA PHE A 226 6.11 19.82 -8.31
C PHE A 226 6.44 20.78 -9.44
N GLU A 227 7.72 20.94 -9.74
CA GLU A 227 8.22 21.69 -10.90
C GLU A 227 8.54 20.75 -12.07
N PRO A 228 8.61 21.24 -13.32
CA PRO A 228 8.91 20.41 -14.49
C PRO A 228 10.19 19.58 -14.36
N GLU A 229 11.25 20.12 -13.74
CA GLU A 229 12.54 19.46 -13.56
C GLU A 229 12.48 18.30 -12.56
N GLN A 230 11.46 18.28 -11.70
CA GLN A 230 11.25 17.19 -10.74
C GLN A 230 10.50 16.01 -11.35
N ARG A 231 9.93 16.18 -12.55
CA ARG A 231 9.20 15.12 -13.23
C ARG A 231 10.18 14.10 -13.82
N VAL A 232 10.18 12.88 -13.29
CA VAL A 232 11.09 11.80 -13.70
C VAL A 232 10.39 10.67 -14.46
N GLY A 233 9.05 10.71 -14.52
CA GLY A 233 8.25 9.71 -15.21
C GLY A 233 6.82 10.16 -15.50
N TYR A 234 6.02 9.22 -16.01
CA TYR A 234 4.59 9.45 -16.21
C TYR A 234 3.86 9.44 -14.86
N ARG A 235 3.52 10.64 -14.37
CA ARG A 235 2.94 10.89 -13.03
C ARG A 235 3.87 10.52 -11.87
N GLU A 236 5.18 10.52 -12.13
CA GLU A 236 6.22 10.21 -11.17
C GLU A 236 7.16 11.41 -11.01
N TYR A 237 7.41 11.80 -9.78
CA TYR A 237 8.17 13.00 -9.43
C TYR A 237 9.21 12.72 -8.34
N LEU A 238 10.39 13.30 -8.49
CA LEU A 238 11.49 13.24 -7.54
C LEU A 238 11.40 14.41 -6.55
N ARG A 239 11.45 14.08 -5.26
CA ARG A 239 11.44 15.04 -4.16
C ARG A 239 12.87 15.47 -3.84
N SER A 240 13.00 16.61 -3.18
CA SER A 240 14.32 17.16 -2.80
C SER A 240 15.10 16.28 -1.82
N ASP A 241 14.41 15.38 -1.11
CA ASP A 241 15.01 14.39 -0.20
C ASP A 241 15.47 13.10 -0.92
N GLY A 242 15.30 13.03 -2.25
CA GLY A 242 15.64 11.88 -3.08
C GLY A 242 14.55 10.80 -3.16
N THR A 243 13.46 10.91 -2.38
CA THR A 243 12.32 9.98 -2.49
C THR A 243 11.43 10.35 -3.68
N ARG A 244 10.60 9.40 -4.13
CA ARG A 244 9.69 9.60 -5.27
C ARG A 244 8.24 9.66 -4.85
N SER A 245 7.43 10.33 -5.63
CA SER A 245 5.97 10.32 -5.51
C SER A 245 5.33 9.93 -6.83
N TYR A 246 4.37 9.01 -6.75
CA TYR A 246 3.53 8.61 -7.86
C TYR A 246 2.08 9.05 -7.59
N PHE A 247 1.39 9.51 -8.64
CA PHE A 247 0.01 9.98 -8.52
C PHE A 247 -0.95 9.09 -9.30
N PHE A 248 -1.82 8.40 -8.58
CA PHE A 248 -2.71 7.40 -9.14
C PHE A 248 -3.97 8.04 -9.74
N CYS A 249 -4.47 7.50 -10.85
CA CYS A 249 -5.85 7.76 -11.27
C CYS A 249 -6.72 6.52 -11.04
N LEU A 250 -8.03 6.72 -10.91
CA LEU A 250 -8.99 5.63 -10.66
C LEU A 250 -8.89 4.52 -11.71
N ASN A 251 -8.71 4.86 -12.99
CA ASN A 251 -8.58 3.85 -14.04
C ASN A 251 -7.31 3.02 -13.89
N SER A 252 -6.19 3.64 -13.50
CA SER A 252 -4.94 2.91 -13.23
C SER A 252 -5.13 1.92 -12.08
N VAL A 253 -5.74 2.35 -10.97
CA VAL A 253 -6.00 1.47 -9.80
C VAL A 253 -6.97 0.35 -10.17
N ARG A 254 -8.07 0.64 -10.88
CA ARG A 254 -9.02 -0.36 -11.36
C ARG A 254 -8.37 -1.39 -12.28
N ASN A 255 -7.53 -0.94 -13.21
CA ASN A 255 -6.84 -1.85 -14.12
C ASN A 255 -5.84 -2.75 -13.39
N LEU A 256 -5.07 -2.19 -12.43
CA LEU A 256 -4.13 -2.96 -11.61
C LEU A 256 -4.86 -4.01 -10.76
N THR A 257 -5.93 -3.62 -10.09
CA THR A 257 -6.74 -4.51 -9.25
C THR A 257 -7.46 -5.57 -10.08
N SER A 258 -8.03 -5.20 -11.24
CA SER A 258 -8.67 -6.15 -12.16
C SER A 258 -7.67 -7.16 -12.73
N ALA A 259 -6.47 -6.71 -13.12
CA ALA A 259 -5.41 -7.59 -13.61
C ALA A 259 -4.93 -8.58 -12.52
N ALA A 260 -5.09 -8.21 -11.25
CA ALA A 260 -4.81 -9.06 -10.10
C ALA A 260 -5.92 -10.05 -9.76
N GLY A 261 -7.10 -9.93 -10.39
CA GLY A 261 -8.28 -10.73 -10.05
C GLY A 261 -9.09 -10.19 -8.88
N LEU A 262 -8.92 -8.91 -8.53
CA LEU A 262 -9.81 -8.19 -7.61
C LEU A 262 -10.93 -7.51 -8.43
N HIS A 263 -12.15 -7.54 -7.91
CA HIS A 263 -13.36 -7.02 -8.57
C HIS A 263 -14.06 -5.98 -7.70
#